data_AF-A0A969ILG7-F1
#
_entry.id   AF-A0A969ILG7-F1
#
_cell.length_a   1.000
_cell.length_b   1.000
_cell.length_c   1.000
_cell.angle_alpha   90.00
_cell.angle_beta   90.00
_cell.angle_gamma   90.00
#
_symmetry.space_group_name_H-M   'P 1'
#
loop_
_entity.id
_entity.type
_entity.pdbx_description
1 polymer ?
#
loop_
_entity_poly.entity_id
_entity_poly.type
_entity_poly.pdbx_seq_one_letter_code
_entity_poly.pdbx_strand_id
1 'polypeptide(L)' 'MKITILHNAVVDSDSAAERDVLAQVATVEQALRSLGHATRRLPCTLNLELIEEALHVIAPNCFQPGES' A
#
# COMPACT_ATOMS: atom_id res chain seq x y z
N MET A 1 11.62 -8.59 -7.34
CA MET A 1 10.76 -8.93 -6.17
C MET A 1 9.45 -8.16 -6.26
N LYS A 2 8.35 -8.69 -5.73
CA LYS A 2 7.06 -8.00 -5.66
C LYS A 2 6.96 -7.23 -4.34
N ILE A 3 6.74 -5.93 -4.40
CA ILE A 3 6.67 -5.04 -3.23
C ILE A 3 5.29 -4.36 -3.21
N THR A 4 4.55 -4.53 -2.13
CA THR A 4 3.28 -3.84 -1.92
C THR A 4 3.52 -2.61 -1.07
N ILE A 5 3.14 -1.44 -1.57
CA ILE A 5 3.24 -0.16 -0.87
C ILE A 5 1.86 0.12 -0.25
N LEU A 6 1.77 -0.04 1.07
CA LEU A 6 0.62 0.43 1.85
C LEU A 6 0.74 1.95 2.02
N HIS A 7 -0.36 2.65 1.81
CA HIS A 7 -0.46 4.08 2.10
C HIS A 7 -1.84 4.41 2.62
N ASN A 8 -1.98 5.50 3.37
CA ASN A 8 -3.29 5.93 3.84
C ASN A 8 -4.24 6.14 2.65
N ALA A 9 -5.45 5.60 2.76
CA ALA A 9 -6.52 5.89 1.82
C ALA A 9 -6.91 7.36 2.00
N VAL A 10 -6.84 8.10 0.90
CA VAL A 10 -7.22 9.52 0.88
C VAL A 10 -8.33 9.71 -0.13
N VAL A 11 -9.29 10.56 0.22
CA VAL A 11 -10.40 10.98 -0.64
C VAL A 11 -10.19 12.41 -1.13
N ASP A 12 -10.89 12.82 -2.19
CA ASP A 12 -10.74 14.17 -2.76
C ASP A 12 -11.13 15.30 -1.78
N SER A 13 -11.90 14.97 -0.74
CA SER A 13 -12.27 15.88 0.34
C SER A 13 -11.19 16.04 1.42
N ASP A 14 -10.14 15.22 1.40
CA ASP A 14 -9.04 15.32 2.37
C ASP A 14 -8.14 16.52 2.12
N SER A 15 -7.45 16.93 3.18
CA SER A 15 -6.56 18.08 3.13
C SER A 15 -5.45 17.89 2.09
N ALA A 16 -4.91 19.00 1.58
CA ALA A 16 -3.80 18.96 0.63
C ALA A 16 -2.57 18.23 1.21
N ALA A 17 -2.37 18.31 2.52
CA ALA A 17 -1.30 17.60 3.22
C ALA A 17 -1.52 16.08 3.24
N GLU A 18 -2.76 15.62 3.46
CA GLU A 18 -3.08 14.19 3.41
C GLU A 18 -2.94 13.64 1.98
N ARG A 19 -3.38 14.40 0.98
CA ARG A 19 -3.26 14.00 -0.43
C ARG A 19 -1.81 13.95 -0.93
N ASP A 20 -0.87 14.65 -0.28
CA ASP A 20 0.57 14.57 -0.58
C ASP A 20 1.12 13.14 -0.46
N VAL A 21 0.48 12.29 0.36
CA VAL A 21 0.85 10.88 0.48
C VAL A 21 0.84 10.17 -0.87
N LEU A 22 -0.05 10.55 -1.81
CA LEU A 22 -0.09 9.97 -3.15
C LEU A 22 1.15 10.32 -3.98
N ALA A 23 1.67 11.54 -3.82
CA ALA A 23 2.89 12.00 -4.49
C ALA A 23 4.14 11.31 -3.90
N GLN A 24 4.18 11.10 -2.58
CA GLN A 24 5.23 10.32 -1.94
C GLN A 24 5.22 8.86 -2.40
N VAL A 25 4.04 8.22 -2.44
CA VAL A 25 3.88 6.85 -2.91
C VAL A 25 4.33 6.72 -4.36
N ALA A 26 3.99 7.68 -5.22
CA ALA A 26 4.46 7.69 -6.60
C ALA A 26 5.99 7.77 -6.71
N THR A 27 6.62 8.59 -5.87
CA THR A 27 8.08 8.74 -5.82
C THR A 27 8.77 7.44 -5.39
N VAL A 28 8.27 6.82 -4.32
CA VAL A 28 8.78 5.51 -3.83
C VAL A 28 8.57 4.43 -4.89
N GLU A 29 7.40 4.41 -5.53
CA GLU A 29 7.12 3.44 -6.58
C GLU A 29 8.09 3.57 -7.75
N GLN A 30 8.37 4.80 -8.19
CA GLN A 30 9.29 5.05 -9.29
C GLN A 30 10.72 4.62 -8.94
N ALA A 31 11.17 4.87 -7.71
CA ALA A 31 12.46 4.41 -7.22
C ALA A 31 12.56 2.88 -7.23
N LEU A 32 11.55 2.19 -6.70
CA LEU A 32 11.51 0.72 -6.65
C LEU A 32 11.44 0.08 -8.05
N ARG A 33 10.67 0.67 -8.97
CA ARG A 33 10.64 0.23 -10.37
C ARG A 33 11.97 0.42 -11.07
N SER A 34 12.66 1.52 -10.79
CA SER A 34 14.00 1.80 -11.35
C SER A 34 15.04 0.78 -10.89
N LEU A 35 14.84 0.19 -9.70
CA LEU A 35 15.64 -0.91 -9.17
C LEU A 35 15.21 -2.30 -9.70
N GLY A 36 14.21 -2.36 -10.59
CA GLY A 36 13.72 -3.61 -11.18
C GLY A 36 12.71 -4.38 -10.32
N HIS A 37 12.14 -3.74 -9.28
CA HIS A 37 11.08 -4.35 -8.49
C HIS A 37 9.70 -4.14 -9.12
N ALA A 38 8.83 -5.14 -9.01
CA ALA A 38 7.42 -5.02 -9.35
C ALA A 38 6.69 -4.44 -8.15
N THR A 39 5.98 -3.34 -8.34
CA THR A 39 5.29 -2.61 -7.26
C THR A 39 3.79 -2.66 -7.40
N ARG A 40 3.07 -2.66 -6.28
CA ARG A 40 1.62 -2.46 -6.25
C ARG A 40 1.25 -1.54 -5.10
N ARG A 41 0.36 -0.58 -5.34
CA ARG A 41 -0.18 0.29 -4.29
C ARG A 41 -1.39 -0.38 -3.65
N LEU A 42 -1.50 -0.28 -2.33
CA LEU A 42 -2.67 -0.70 -1.58
C LEU A 42 -3.13 0.45 -0.68
N PRO A 43 -4.26 1.11 -0.98
CA PRO A 43 -4.83 2.11 -0.10
C PRO A 43 -5.34 1.43 1.18
N CYS A 44 -4.88 1.95 2.30
CA CYS A 44 -5.11 1.44 3.65
C CYS A 44 -6.19 2.32 4.27
N THR A 45 -7.40 1.79 4.43
CA THR A 45 -8.49 2.48 5.15
C THR A 45 -8.46 2.10 6.63
N LEU A 46 -9.33 2.71 7.45
CA LEU A 46 -9.50 2.29 8.86
C LEU A 46 -10.00 0.84 9.00
N ASN A 47 -10.52 0.26 7.92
CA ASN A 47 -10.95 -1.13 7.88
C ASN A 47 -9.76 -2.05 7.57
N LEU A 48 -9.12 -2.51 8.63
CA LEU A 48 -7.97 -3.41 8.60
C LEU A 48 -8.30 -4.81 8.06
N GLU A 49 -9.53 -5.29 8.22
CA GLU A 49 -9.98 -6.59 7.68
C GLU A 49 -9.93 -6.61 6.15
N LEU A 50 -10.37 -5.53 5.49
CA LEU A 50 -10.29 -5.42 4.03
C LEU A 50 -8.84 -5.38 3.52
N ILE A 51 -7.93 -4.83 4.32
CA ILE A 51 -6.50 -4.78 4.00
C ILE A 51 -5.88 -6.16 4.16
N GLU A 52 -6.27 -6.90 5.20
CA GLU A 52 -5.86 -8.28 5.45
C GLU A 52 -6.30 -9.21 4.31
N GLU A 53 -7.56 -9.15 3.89
CA GLU A 53 -8.05 -9.91 2.73
C GLU A 53 -7.28 -9.57 1.45
N ALA A 54 -7.05 -8.29 1.19
CA ALA A 54 -6.29 -7.85 0.02
C ALA A 54 -4.83 -8.33 0.08
N LEU A 55 -4.19 -8.29 1.24
CA LEU A 55 -2.83 -8.79 1.44
C LEU A 55 -2.75 -10.30 1.25
N HIS A 56 -3.75 -11.06 1.71
CA HIS A 56 -3.82 -12.51 1.51
C HIS A 56 -3.87 -12.89 0.02
N VAL A 57 -4.59 -12.12 -0.79
CA VAL A 57 -4.68 -12.34 -2.24
C VAL A 57 -3.39 -11.91 -2.97
N ILE A 58 -2.74 -10.84 -2.53
CA ILE A 58 -1.62 -10.20 -3.26
C ILE A 58 -0.26 -10.80 -2.88
N ALA A 59 -0.06 -11.10 -1.60
CA ALA A 59 1.20 -11.56 -1.03
C ALA A 59 0.94 -12.52 0.16
N PRO A 60 0.43 -13.74 -0.12
CA PRO A 60 0.04 -14.72 0.92
C PRO A 60 1.18 -15.12 1.86
N ASN A 61 2.42 -14.81 1.51
CA ASN A 61 3.66 -15.14 2.21
C ASN A 61 4.32 -13.95 2.92
N CYS A 62 3.71 -12.76 2.89
CA CYS A 62 4.20 -11.57 3.62
C CYS A 62 3.33 -11.18 4.82
N PHE A 63 2.16 -11.79 4.97
CA PHE A 63 1.25 -11.54 6.08
C PHE A 63 0.96 -12.85 6.80
N GLN A 64 1.44 -12.99 8.04
CA GLN A 64 0.98 -14.04 8.95
C GLN A 64 -0.04 -13.39 9.90
N PRO A 65 -1.33 -13.74 9.83
CA PRO A 65 -2.27 -13.32 10.86
C PRO A 65 -1.78 -13.87 12.20
N GLY A 66 -1.78 -13.03 13.24
CA GLY A 66 -1.32 -13.43 14.56
C GLY A 66 -2.06 -14.68 15.02
N GLU A 67 -1.31 -15.75 15.24
CA GLU A 67 -1.83 -16.99 15.80
C GLU A 67 -2.39 -16.67 17.19
N SER A 68 -3.69 -16.89 17.35
CA SER A 68 -4.42 -16.68 18.62
C SER A 68 -4.06 -17.71 19.66
#